data_AF-A0A8I0J7I0-F1
#
_entry.id   AF-A0A8I0J7I0-F1
#
_cell.length_a   1.000
_cell.length_b   1.000
_cell.length_c   1.000
_cell.angle_alpha   90.00
_cell.angle_beta   90.00
_cell.angle_gamma   90.00
#
_symmetry.space_group_name_H-M   'P 1'
#
loop_
_entity.id
_entity.type
_entity.pdbx_description
1 polymer ?
#
loop_
_entity_poly.entity_id
_entity_poly.type
_entity_poly.pdbx_seq_one_letter_code
_entity_poly.pdbx_strand_id
1 'polypeptide(L)'
;MALANYFSRAATAASQVLQGFDAKHFEGLLNGLVIGIAFDQQACSTEGRASLDLLIRLLARLYPTICFLPTGDEARELAKSLGSLARCINKNISIARRRATVLSHCLVVGSTTPDVSCPTFFLGSDGWLAMFSAERPVGTGGSSNTLGAGGAACIAAANLFRHIFSAQINGAAVDKDVIFSLFDYAPGSRANPPLADTVTLDDLFLLGLGAIGNGAVWALSRVPNLRGRLEVVDAEPVDQGNLQRYVLALEKDISRSKVKLALRYLNSQTDLVVTGHNVRWQTIPAIRSMEHVAIALDTAADRVAVQGALPRWTINSWTQRGDLGVSHHGFQGEMACLACLYLPNGAVPDEDQVIAEALGLEDRKMDIVRPMLHNGAPVTAELMGEIANRLTVPVEPLLPFVGKPLRDLYQGAICGGVVFELTAGSKRVLVEVPMAFQSAMAGVMLAGEIVKRAATANSPDWITAKLNLLRKMPSGLITERRKKDHLARCICQDSDYMEVYREKYTSRGGPASQGS
;
A
#
# COMPACT_ATOMS: atom_id res chain seq x y z
N MET A 1 2.47 -3.71 -28.43
CA MET A 1 2.10 -2.49 -27.67
C MET A 1 2.88 -2.51 -26.39
N ALA A 2 3.37 -1.36 -25.93
CA ALA A 2 4.42 -1.32 -24.91
C ALA A 2 3.80 -1.32 -23.50
N LEU A 3 4.03 -2.40 -22.75
CA LEU A 3 3.76 -2.47 -21.33
C LEU A 3 4.60 -1.43 -20.58
N ALA A 4 4.25 -1.15 -19.33
CA ALA A 4 5.08 -0.29 -18.49
C ALA A 4 6.49 -0.87 -18.34
N ASN A 5 7.51 -0.01 -18.20
CA ASN A 5 8.90 -0.47 -18.02
C ASN A 5 9.13 -1.28 -16.74
N TYR A 6 8.17 -1.26 -15.81
CA TYR A 6 8.15 -2.03 -14.57
C TYR A 6 7.16 -3.20 -14.62
N PHE A 7 6.75 -3.64 -15.82
CA PHE A 7 5.74 -4.67 -16.01
C PHE A 7 6.09 -5.99 -15.33
N SER A 8 7.36 -6.38 -15.34
CA SER A 8 7.80 -7.61 -14.68
C SER A 8 7.47 -7.66 -13.19
N ARG A 9 7.48 -6.51 -12.51
CA ARG A 9 7.01 -6.40 -11.13
C ARG A 9 5.51 -6.59 -11.01
N ALA A 10 4.74 -6.06 -11.96
CA ALA A 10 3.29 -6.27 -12.00
C ALA A 10 2.95 -7.75 -12.27
N ALA A 11 3.69 -8.40 -13.16
CA ALA A 11 3.61 -9.83 -13.44
C ALA A 11 3.97 -10.67 -12.20
N THR A 12 5.03 -10.30 -11.48
CA THR A 12 5.43 -10.95 -10.22
C THR A 12 4.29 -10.85 -9.19
N ALA A 13 3.71 -9.67 -8.98
CA ALA A 13 2.58 -9.47 -8.08
C ALA A 13 1.36 -10.30 -8.51
N ALA A 14 1.04 -10.31 -9.80
CA ALA A 14 -0.07 -11.08 -10.35
C ALA A 14 0.14 -12.60 -10.18
N SER A 15 1.36 -13.10 -10.36
CA SER A 15 1.68 -14.54 -10.23
C SER A 15 1.42 -15.11 -8.83
N GLN A 16 1.38 -14.26 -7.81
CA GLN A 16 1.13 -14.67 -6.41
C GLN A 16 -0.35 -14.88 -6.12
N VAL A 17 -1.21 -14.27 -6.94
CA VAL A 17 -2.67 -14.25 -6.77
C VAL A 17 -3.39 -15.07 -7.85
N LEU A 18 -2.77 -15.24 -9.02
CA LEU A 18 -3.34 -15.97 -10.16
C LEU A 18 -2.85 -17.42 -10.19
N GLN A 19 -3.79 -18.36 -10.29
CA GLN A 19 -3.52 -19.77 -10.52
C GLN A 19 -3.17 -20.03 -11.99
N GLY A 20 -2.23 -20.96 -12.22
CA GLY A 20 -1.79 -21.29 -13.58
C GLY A 20 -1.17 -20.10 -14.32
N PHE A 21 -0.48 -19.21 -13.60
CA PHE A 21 0.10 -18.00 -14.17
C PHE A 21 1.11 -18.34 -15.27
N ASP A 22 0.93 -17.72 -16.45
CA ASP A 22 1.88 -17.71 -17.56
C ASP A 22 2.12 -16.27 -17.99
N ALA A 23 3.40 -15.86 -18.03
CA ALA A 23 3.77 -14.47 -18.25
C ALA A 23 3.37 -13.96 -19.65
N LYS A 24 3.51 -14.78 -20.70
CA LYS A 24 3.18 -14.41 -22.08
C LYS A 24 1.69 -14.28 -22.29
N HIS A 25 0.91 -15.20 -21.73
CA HIS A 25 -0.54 -15.14 -21.76
C HIS A 25 -1.06 -13.93 -20.99
N PHE A 26 -0.51 -13.65 -19.80
CA PHE A 26 -0.86 -12.47 -19.01
C PHE A 26 -0.57 -11.17 -19.75
N GLU A 27 0.61 -11.05 -20.38
CA GLU A 27 0.97 -9.93 -21.24
C GLU A 27 0.01 -9.79 -22.45
N GLY A 28 -0.25 -10.89 -23.16
CA GLY A 28 -1.13 -10.91 -24.32
C GLY A 28 -2.55 -10.48 -23.98
N LEU A 29 -3.08 -10.96 -22.85
CA LEU A 29 -4.39 -10.57 -22.34
C LEU A 29 -4.41 -9.07 -22.04
N LEU A 30 -3.48 -8.55 -21.24
CA LEU A 30 -3.46 -7.14 -20.86
C LEU A 30 -3.32 -6.21 -22.07
N ASN A 31 -2.49 -6.56 -23.05
CA ASN A 31 -2.34 -5.80 -24.29
C ASN A 31 -3.63 -5.78 -25.13
N GLY A 32 -4.46 -6.83 -25.05
CA GLY A 32 -5.76 -6.90 -25.71
C GLY A 32 -6.87 -6.10 -25.03
N LEU A 33 -6.65 -5.61 -23.80
CA LEU A 33 -7.66 -4.91 -23.02
C LEU A 33 -7.66 -3.40 -23.29
N VAL A 34 -8.86 -2.84 -23.39
CA VAL A 34 -9.11 -1.39 -23.38
C VAL A 34 -10.07 -1.07 -22.25
N ILE A 35 -9.56 -0.37 -21.23
CA ILE A 35 -10.35 -0.01 -20.05
C ILE A 35 -10.97 1.39 -20.26
N GLY A 36 -12.29 1.42 -20.39
CA GLY A 36 -13.08 2.64 -20.47
C GLY A 36 -13.26 3.29 -19.10
N ILE A 37 -13.19 4.62 -19.05
CA ILE A 37 -13.40 5.41 -17.83
C ILE A 37 -14.41 6.51 -18.18
N ALA A 38 -15.67 6.29 -17.82
CA ALA A 38 -16.76 7.22 -18.07
C ALA A 38 -17.03 8.06 -16.84
N PHE A 39 -17.29 9.35 -17.03
CA PHE A 39 -17.58 10.25 -15.93
C PHE A 39 -18.25 11.53 -16.41
N ASP A 40 -19.10 12.09 -15.56
CA ASP A 40 -19.87 13.29 -15.84
C ASP A 40 -19.48 14.46 -14.93
N GLN A 41 -20.33 15.47 -14.90
CA GLN A 41 -20.13 16.68 -14.09
C GLN A 41 -20.08 16.39 -12.57
N GLN A 42 -20.76 15.35 -12.05
CA GLN A 42 -20.67 15.01 -10.63
C GLN A 42 -19.24 14.58 -10.27
N ALA A 43 -18.57 13.85 -11.18
CA ALA A 43 -17.19 13.42 -10.98
C ALA A 43 -16.17 14.58 -10.95
N CYS A 44 -16.59 15.81 -11.29
CA CYS A 44 -15.78 17.01 -11.16
C CYS A 44 -15.83 17.61 -9.73
N SER A 45 -16.61 17.02 -8.81
CA SER A 45 -16.56 17.36 -7.39
C SER A 45 -15.21 17.00 -6.74
N THR A 46 -14.98 17.46 -5.52
CA THR A 46 -13.77 17.13 -4.74
C THR A 46 -13.56 15.62 -4.61
N GLU A 47 -14.61 14.89 -4.23
CA GLU A 47 -14.56 13.44 -4.07
C GLU A 47 -14.45 12.71 -5.42
N GLY A 48 -15.15 13.19 -6.45
CA GLY A 48 -15.07 12.62 -7.80
C GLY A 48 -13.67 12.76 -8.40
N ARG A 49 -13.05 13.94 -8.26
CA ARG A 49 -11.66 14.19 -8.69
C ARG A 49 -10.66 13.33 -7.93
N ALA A 50 -10.85 13.13 -6.63
CA ALA A 50 -10.01 12.24 -5.83
C ALA A 50 -10.14 10.78 -6.27
N SER A 51 -11.38 10.31 -6.50
CA SER A 51 -11.66 8.96 -7.01
C SER A 51 -10.97 8.74 -8.36
N LEU A 52 -11.12 9.67 -9.30
CA LEU A 52 -10.51 9.60 -10.63
C LEU A 52 -8.98 9.65 -10.56
N ASP A 53 -8.38 10.54 -9.76
CA ASP A 53 -6.92 10.61 -9.62
C ASP A 53 -6.33 9.29 -9.10
N LEU A 54 -6.89 8.71 -8.04
CA LEU A 54 -6.38 7.43 -7.52
C LEU A 54 -6.68 6.28 -8.48
N LEU A 55 -7.87 6.24 -9.08
CA LEU A 55 -8.22 5.21 -10.05
C LEU A 55 -7.24 5.21 -11.22
N ILE A 56 -6.92 6.37 -11.79
CA ILE A 56 -5.92 6.47 -12.88
C ILE A 56 -4.54 6.03 -12.41
N ARG A 57 -4.15 6.38 -11.18
CA ARG A 57 -2.88 5.90 -10.60
C ARG A 57 -2.80 4.39 -10.48
N LEU A 58 -3.93 3.72 -10.24
CA LEU A 58 -4.00 2.27 -10.15
C LEU A 58 -4.03 1.63 -11.54
N LEU A 59 -4.89 2.11 -12.43
CA LEU A 59 -5.10 1.50 -13.75
C LEU A 59 -3.89 1.67 -14.67
N ALA A 60 -3.29 2.86 -14.73
CA ALA A 60 -2.18 3.16 -15.64
C ALA A 60 -0.92 2.32 -15.39
N ARG A 61 -0.81 1.72 -14.18
CA ARG A 61 0.32 0.86 -13.78
C ARG A 61 0.18 -0.58 -14.26
N LEU A 62 -1.04 -1.02 -14.59
CA LEU A 62 -1.33 -2.40 -14.96
C LEU A 62 -1.88 -2.52 -16.38
N TYR A 63 -2.82 -1.65 -16.76
CA TYR A 63 -3.52 -1.72 -18.04
C TYR A 63 -2.84 -0.81 -19.08
N PRO A 64 -2.36 -1.35 -20.21
CA PRO A 64 -1.62 -0.58 -21.21
C PRO A 64 -2.47 0.42 -21.99
N THR A 65 -3.78 0.22 -22.05
CA THR A 65 -4.69 1.06 -22.83
C THR A 65 -5.90 1.49 -22.01
N ILE A 66 -6.12 2.81 -21.92
CA ILE A 66 -7.31 3.40 -21.31
C ILE A 66 -8.03 4.31 -22.30
N CYS A 67 -9.35 4.42 -22.17
CA CYS A 67 -10.20 5.30 -22.99
C CYS A 67 -11.08 6.14 -22.08
N PHE A 68 -10.97 7.47 -22.17
CA PHE A 68 -11.85 8.37 -21.40
C PHE A 68 -13.17 8.62 -22.15
N LEU A 69 -14.28 8.61 -21.41
CA LEU A 69 -15.62 8.97 -21.88
C LEU A 69 -16.22 10.09 -21.01
N PRO A 70 -15.67 11.31 -21.08
CA PRO A 70 -16.20 12.44 -20.31
C PRO A 70 -17.53 12.95 -20.89
N THR A 71 -18.46 13.30 -20.02
CA THR A 71 -19.73 13.96 -20.36
C THR A 71 -19.75 15.37 -19.78
N GLY A 72 -19.75 16.39 -20.66
CA GLY A 72 -19.71 17.81 -20.28
C GLY A 72 -18.33 18.46 -20.45
N ASP A 73 -18.28 19.79 -20.43
CA ASP A 73 -17.05 20.57 -20.68
C ASP A 73 -16.00 20.41 -19.59
N GLU A 74 -16.40 20.52 -18.31
CA GLU A 74 -15.45 20.38 -17.21
C GLU A 74 -14.87 18.96 -17.14
N ALA A 75 -15.70 17.94 -17.38
CA ALA A 75 -15.27 16.56 -17.48
C ALA A 75 -14.27 16.36 -18.64
N ARG A 76 -14.45 17.05 -19.78
CA ARG A 76 -13.49 17.01 -20.91
C ARG A 76 -12.13 17.59 -20.54
N GLU A 77 -12.08 18.69 -19.81
CA GLU A 77 -10.82 19.25 -19.31
C GLU A 77 -10.16 18.35 -18.27
N LEU A 78 -10.95 17.78 -17.36
CA LEU A 78 -10.47 16.78 -16.41
C LEU A 78 -9.91 15.54 -17.12
N ALA A 79 -10.52 15.07 -18.20
CA ALA A 79 -9.99 13.95 -18.99
C ALA A 79 -8.59 14.24 -19.56
N LYS A 80 -8.32 15.49 -19.97
CA LYS A 80 -6.98 15.88 -20.47
C LYS A 80 -5.94 15.79 -19.36
N SER A 81 -6.24 16.31 -18.18
CA SER A 81 -5.31 16.27 -17.04
C SER A 81 -5.06 14.84 -16.54
N LEU A 82 -6.11 14.02 -16.47
CA LEU A 82 -6.00 12.59 -16.14
C LEU A 82 -5.21 11.80 -17.20
N GLY A 83 -5.38 12.12 -18.49
CA GLY A 83 -4.57 11.51 -19.55
C GLY A 83 -3.10 11.90 -19.49
N SER A 84 -2.78 13.13 -19.08
CA SER A 84 -1.41 13.55 -18.80
C SER A 84 -0.83 12.86 -17.56
N LEU A 85 -1.63 12.68 -16.50
CA LEU A 85 -1.23 11.91 -15.33
C LEU A 85 -0.90 10.45 -15.70
N ALA A 86 -1.77 9.79 -16.46
CA ALA A 86 -1.55 8.41 -16.89
C ALA A 86 -0.24 8.25 -17.66
N ARG A 87 0.08 9.18 -18.56
CA ARG A 87 1.37 9.21 -19.30
C ARG A 87 2.59 9.48 -18.40
N CYS A 88 2.45 10.28 -17.35
CA CYS A 88 3.53 10.47 -16.38
C CYS A 88 3.81 9.21 -15.55
N ILE A 89 2.82 8.34 -15.39
CA ILE A 89 2.89 7.09 -14.63
C ILE A 89 3.48 5.95 -15.46
N ASN A 90 3.04 5.88 -16.72
CA ASN A 90 3.47 4.90 -17.69
C ASN A 90 3.59 5.60 -19.03
N LYS A 91 4.81 5.93 -19.46
CA LYS A 91 5.04 6.65 -20.72
C LYS A 91 4.58 5.88 -21.96
N ASN A 92 4.47 4.56 -21.82
CA ASN A 92 4.07 3.66 -22.89
C ASN A 92 2.54 3.48 -22.96
N ILE A 93 1.77 4.07 -22.03
CA ILE A 93 0.32 3.93 -22.00
C ILE A 93 -0.32 4.52 -23.25
N SER A 94 -1.25 3.77 -23.83
CA SER A 94 -2.10 4.24 -24.92
C SER A 94 -3.36 4.88 -24.37
N ILE A 95 -3.63 6.13 -24.78
CA ILE A 95 -4.90 6.82 -24.50
C ILE A 95 -5.76 6.72 -25.77
N ALA A 96 -6.64 5.73 -25.79
CA ALA A 96 -7.47 5.40 -26.95
C ALA A 96 -8.58 6.44 -27.18
N ARG A 97 -9.01 6.55 -28.44
CA ARG A 97 -10.15 7.40 -28.84
C ARG A 97 -11.41 6.53 -28.96
N ARG A 98 -12.51 6.97 -28.32
CA ARG A 98 -13.77 6.22 -28.28
C ARG A 98 -14.29 5.77 -29.64
N ARG A 99 -14.26 6.65 -30.65
CA ARG A 99 -14.77 6.36 -32.01
C ARG A 99 -14.03 5.22 -32.74
N ALA A 100 -12.82 4.88 -32.30
CA ALA A 100 -11.95 3.93 -32.99
C ALA A 100 -11.75 2.63 -32.20
N THR A 101 -12.43 2.45 -31.05
CA THR A 101 -12.04 1.41 -30.09
C THR A 101 -13.23 0.72 -29.43
N VAL A 102 -13.22 -0.60 -29.46
CA VAL A 102 -14.12 -1.45 -28.66
C VAL A 102 -13.56 -1.52 -27.24
N LEU A 103 -14.40 -1.23 -26.25
CA LEU A 103 -14.01 -1.29 -24.85
C LEU A 103 -14.15 -2.72 -24.36
N SER A 104 -13.18 -3.19 -23.57
CA SER A 104 -13.26 -4.49 -22.91
C SER A 104 -14.07 -4.40 -21.62
N HIS A 105 -13.90 -3.31 -20.87
CA HIS A 105 -14.57 -3.04 -19.60
C HIS A 105 -14.76 -1.53 -19.44
N CYS A 106 -15.72 -1.10 -18.63
CA CYS A 106 -15.92 0.31 -18.30
C CYS A 106 -16.04 0.52 -16.79
N LEU A 107 -15.32 1.52 -16.26
CA LEU A 107 -15.51 2.04 -14.91
C LEU A 107 -16.16 3.42 -14.98
N VAL A 108 -17.14 3.65 -14.11
CA VAL A 108 -17.97 4.85 -14.16
C VAL A 108 -17.92 5.61 -12.84
N VAL A 109 -17.55 6.89 -12.90
CA VAL A 109 -17.58 7.81 -11.75
C VAL A 109 -18.66 8.86 -11.97
N GLY A 110 -19.52 9.07 -10.97
CA GLY A 110 -20.66 9.99 -11.05
C GLY A 110 -21.98 9.28 -11.35
N SER A 111 -22.87 9.94 -12.08
CA SER A 111 -24.26 9.50 -12.30
C SER A 111 -24.56 9.00 -13.71
N THR A 112 -23.59 9.09 -14.62
CA THR A 112 -23.75 8.73 -16.03
C THR A 112 -23.96 7.23 -16.21
N THR A 113 -24.76 6.86 -17.21
CA THR A 113 -24.82 5.49 -17.73
C THR A 113 -24.29 5.52 -19.15
N PRO A 114 -23.02 5.17 -19.38
CA PRO A 114 -22.44 5.27 -20.70
C PRO A 114 -23.07 4.24 -21.65
N ASP A 115 -23.31 4.63 -22.90
CA ASP A 115 -23.75 3.70 -23.94
C ASP A 115 -22.56 2.85 -24.43
N VAL A 116 -22.35 1.72 -23.76
CA VAL A 116 -21.26 0.77 -23.98
C VAL A 116 -21.79 -0.66 -23.88
N SER A 117 -21.29 -1.56 -24.72
CA SER A 117 -21.71 -2.98 -24.78
C SER A 117 -20.77 -3.93 -24.02
N CYS A 118 -20.04 -3.43 -23.02
CA CYS A 118 -19.06 -4.18 -22.23
C CYS A 118 -19.46 -4.23 -20.75
N PRO A 119 -18.89 -5.17 -19.95
CA PRO A 119 -19.05 -5.14 -18.50
C PRO A 119 -18.72 -3.76 -17.94
N THR A 120 -19.63 -3.23 -17.12
CA THR A 120 -19.56 -1.87 -16.59
C THR A 120 -19.70 -1.90 -15.08
N PHE A 121 -18.80 -1.20 -14.39
CA PHE A 121 -18.82 -1.07 -12.94
C PHE A 121 -18.84 0.40 -12.55
N PHE A 122 -19.58 0.71 -11.49
CA PHE A 122 -19.83 2.05 -11.00
C PHE A 122 -19.14 2.21 -9.65
N LEU A 123 -18.49 3.35 -9.44
CA LEU A 123 -17.85 3.69 -8.19
C LEU A 123 -18.13 5.14 -7.83
N GLY A 124 -18.05 5.42 -6.54
CA GLY A 124 -18.21 6.77 -6.01
C GLY A 124 -18.09 6.78 -4.50
N SER A 125 -18.34 7.92 -3.89
CA SER A 125 -18.18 8.08 -2.45
C SER A 125 -19.11 9.13 -1.88
N ASP A 126 -19.22 9.13 -0.57
CA ASP A 126 -19.80 10.22 0.21
C ASP A 126 -19.03 10.29 1.54
N GLY A 127 -18.11 11.24 1.66
CA GLY A 127 -17.26 11.41 2.84
C GLY A 127 -16.43 10.16 3.19
N TRP A 128 -16.79 9.46 4.27
CA TRP A 128 -16.14 8.22 4.70
C TRP A 128 -16.60 6.98 3.94
N LEU A 129 -17.70 7.07 3.19
CA LEU A 129 -18.28 5.95 2.48
C LEU A 129 -17.61 5.73 1.13
N ALA A 130 -17.04 4.55 0.94
CA ALA A 130 -16.65 4.03 -0.36
C ALA A 130 -17.81 3.22 -0.95
N MET A 131 -18.21 3.54 -2.18
CA MET A 131 -19.35 2.89 -2.85
C MET A 131 -18.91 2.24 -4.16
N PHE A 132 -19.50 1.08 -4.44
CA PHE A 132 -19.30 0.35 -5.69
C PHE A 132 -20.59 -0.38 -6.07
N SER A 133 -20.88 -0.49 -7.37
CA SER A 133 -21.96 -1.32 -7.90
C SER A 133 -21.58 -1.91 -9.25
N ALA A 134 -22.04 -3.14 -9.52
CA ALA A 134 -21.94 -3.75 -10.84
C ALA A 134 -23.17 -3.53 -11.73
N GLU A 135 -24.23 -2.89 -11.20
CA GLU A 135 -25.52 -2.79 -11.90
C GLU A 135 -25.93 -1.36 -12.23
N ARG A 136 -25.60 -0.37 -11.38
CA ARG A 136 -26.12 1.00 -11.52
C ARG A 136 -25.16 2.07 -11.01
N PRO A 137 -25.29 3.33 -11.50
CA PRO A 137 -24.57 4.45 -10.92
C PRO A 137 -24.80 4.59 -9.41
N VAL A 138 -23.73 4.86 -8.68
CA VAL A 138 -23.77 5.07 -7.21
C VAL A 138 -23.65 6.54 -6.82
N GLY A 139 -23.37 7.43 -7.77
CA GLY A 139 -23.17 8.87 -7.54
C GLY A 139 -21.87 9.19 -6.80
N THR A 140 -21.53 10.47 -6.70
CA THR A 140 -20.40 10.94 -5.89
C THR A 140 -20.78 12.19 -5.11
N GLY A 141 -20.37 12.24 -3.86
CA GLY A 141 -20.56 13.35 -2.95
C GLY A 141 -19.72 14.56 -3.33
N GLY A 142 -19.97 15.66 -2.62
CA GLY A 142 -19.25 16.93 -2.76
C GLY A 142 -18.52 17.35 -1.50
N SER A 143 -18.37 16.47 -0.51
CA SER A 143 -17.73 16.84 0.75
C SER A 143 -16.22 17.08 0.55
N SER A 144 -15.59 17.70 1.54
CA SER A 144 -14.14 17.86 1.58
C SER A 144 -13.41 16.59 2.02
N ASN A 145 -14.13 15.57 2.52
CA ASN A 145 -13.55 14.31 2.94
C ASN A 145 -13.42 13.36 1.76
N THR A 146 -12.18 13.10 1.34
CA THR A 146 -11.85 12.28 0.17
C THR A 146 -11.43 10.85 0.51
N LEU A 147 -11.54 10.43 1.78
CA LEU A 147 -11.12 9.09 2.18
C LEU A 147 -12.00 8.01 1.51
N GLY A 148 -13.32 8.17 1.53
CA GLY A 148 -14.26 7.27 0.85
C GLY A 148 -13.97 7.15 -0.64
N ALA A 149 -13.61 8.26 -1.30
CA ALA A 149 -13.21 8.30 -2.70
C ALA A 149 -11.97 7.42 -2.97
N GLY A 150 -10.96 7.50 -2.10
CA GLY A 150 -9.78 6.65 -2.17
C GLY A 150 -10.11 5.16 -2.00
N GLY A 151 -10.97 4.84 -1.04
CA GLY A 151 -11.46 3.48 -0.83
C GLY A 151 -12.22 2.93 -2.04
N ALA A 152 -13.11 3.75 -2.63
CA ALA A 152 -13.92 3.37 -3.79
C ALA A 152 -13.07 3.06 -5.02
N ALA A 153 -12.05 3.87 -5.30
CA ALA A 153 -11.10 3.62 -6.37
C ALA A 153 -10.36 2.28 -6.20
N CYS A 154 -9.94 1.95 -4.97
CA CYS A 154 -9.28 0.68 -4.67
C CYS A 154 -10.23 -0.52 -4.84
N ILE A 155 -11.48 -0.41 -4.36
CA ILE A 155 -12.51 -1.45 -4.50
C ILE A 155 -12.85 -1.69 -5.97
N ALA A 156 -13.01 -0.62 -6.76
CA ALA A 156 -13.32 -0.72 -8.19
C ALA A 156 -12.18 -1.37 -8.98
N ALA A 157 -10.93 -0.96 -8.73
CA ALA A 157 -9.76 -1.55 -9.37
C ALA A 157 -9.63 -3.05 -9.03
N ALA A 158 -9.92 -3.43 -7.78
CA ALA A 158 -9.90 -4.81 -7.35
C ALA A 158 -11.02 -5.65 -7.97
N ASN A 159 -12.23 -5.11 -8.10
CA ASN A 159 -13.36 -5.75 -8.78
C ASN A 159 -13.08 -5.96 -10.28
N LEU A 160 -12.53 -4.94 -10.94
CA LEU A 160 -12.08 -5.05 -12.33
C LEU A 160 -11.06 -6.18 -12.50
N PHE A 161 -10.03 -6.22 -11.64
CA PHE A 161 -9.02 -7.27 -11.65
C PHE A 161 -9.64 -8.66 -11.44
N ARG A 162 -10.49 -8.83 -10.42
CA ARG A 162 -11.20 -10.09 -10.15
C ARG A 162 -12.06 -10.54 -11.32
N HIS A 163 -12.71 -9.62 -12.02
CA HIS A 163 -13.55 -9.95 -13.15
C HIS A 163 -12.74 -10.46 -14.35
N ILE A 164 -11.68 -9.72 -14.73
CA ILE A 164 -10.78 -10.06 -15.84
C ILE A 164 -10.12 -11.42 -15.59
N PHE A 165 -9.65 -11.68 -14.38
CA PHE A 165 -8.90 -12.87 -14.02
C PHE A 165 -9.74 -13.92 -13.28
N SER A 166 -11.06 -13.90 -13.47
CA SER A 166 -11.99 -14.76 -12.71
C SER A 166 -11.69 -16.26 -12.84
N ALA A 167 -11.24 -16.72 -14.01
CA ALA A 167 -10.86 -18.11 -14.24
C ALA A 167 -9.58 -18.53 -13.49
N GLN A 168 -8.75 -17.59 -13.06
CA GLN A 168 -7.46 -17.84 -12.41
C GLN A 168 -7.49 -17.54 -10.91
N ILE A 169 -8.56 -16.95 -10.39
CA ILE A 169 -8.70 -16.63 -8.96
C ILE A 169 -9.73 -17.60 -8.37
N ASN A 170 -9.30 -18.43 -7.44
CA ASN A 170 -10.22 -19.36 -6.79
C ASN A 170 -11.31 -18.60 -6.02
N GLY A 171 -12.58 -18.90 -6.32
CA GLY A 171 -13.72 -18.19 -5.74
C GLY A 171 -13.83 -16.73 -6.21
N ALA A 172 -13.25 -16.37 -7.36
CA ALA A 172 -13.44 -15.05 -7.93
C ALA A 172 -14.92 -14.75 -8.10
N ALA A 173 -15.36 -13.72 -7.41
CA ALA A 173 -16.68 -13.18 -7.59
C ALA A 173 -16.58 -11.67 -7.49
N VAL A 174 -17.24 -10.96 -8.39
CA VAL A 174 -17.35 -9.50 -8.36
C VAL A 174 -18.38 -9.13 -7.30
N ASP A 175 -18.15 -8.03 -6.59
CA ASP A 175 -19.14 -7.47 -5.70
C ASP A 175 -20.38 -7.03 -6.50
N LYS A 176 -21.55 -7.17 -5.89
CA LYS A 176 -22.79 -6.68 -6.51
C LYS A 176 -22.99 -5.20 -6.22
N ASP A 177 -23.16 -4.90 -4.94
CA ASP A 177 -23.25 -3.56 -4.38
C ASP A 177 -22.39 -3.54 -3.10
N VAL A 178 -21.59 -2.49 -2.93
CA VAL A 178 -20.75 -2.26 -1.76
C VAL A 178 -21.02 -0.87 -1.24
N ILE A 179 -21.23 -0.79 0.07
CA ILE A 179 -21.07 0.44 0.84
C ILE A 179 -20.15 0.08 2.00
N PHE A 180 -19.01 0.74 2.04
CA PHE A 180 -17.96 0.46 3.01
C PHE A 180 -17.53 1.76 3.68
N SER A 181 -17.79 1.87 4.98
CA SER A 181 -17.33 3.02 5.75
C SER A 181 -15.87 2.83 6.16
N LEU A 182 -15.02 3.77 5.76
CA LEU A 182 -13.66 3.88 6.29
C LEU A 182 -13.60 4.46 7.71
N PHE A 183 -14.75 4.86 8.25
CA PHE A 183 -14.85 5.39 9.61
C PHE A 183 -14.85 4.27 10.66
N ASP A 184 -15.70 3.25 10.49
CA ASP A 184 -15.84 2.16 11.47
C ASP A 184 -15.45 0.78 10.95
N TYR A 185 -15.24 0.65 9.62
CA TYR A 185 -14.96 -0.60 8.94
C TYR A 185 -16.02 -1.69 9.15
N ALA A 186 -17.20 -1.34 9.67
CA ALA A 186 -18.26 -2.31 9.91
C ALA A 186 -18.94 -2.69 8.58
N PRO A 187 -19.02 -3.99 8.24
CA PRO A 187 -19.70 -4.44 7.03
C PRO A 187 -21.13 -3.91 6.93
N GLY A 188 -21.48 -3.33 5.77
CA GLY A 188 -22.80 -2.74 5.53
C GLY A 188 -23.09 -1.47 6.33
N SER A 189 -22.16 -1.01 7.16
CA SER A 189 -22.31 0.26 7.88
C SER A 189 -22.34 1.44 6.93
N ARG A 190 -23.17 2.42 7.30
CA ARG A 190 -23.26 3.72 6.66
C ARG A 190 -22.76 4.83 7.58
N ALA A 191 -21.93 4.50 8.57
CA ALA A 191 -21.31 5.49 9.44
C ALA A 191 -20.54 6.51 8.60
N ASN A 192 -21.03 7.74 8.59
CA ASN A 192 -20.47 8.82 7.77
C ASN A 192 -20.52 10.15 8.54
N PRO A 193 -19.83 10.25 9.69
CA PRO A 193 -19.78 11.51 10.42
C PRO A 193 -19.08 12.58 9.56
N PRO A 194 -19.49 13.86 9.67
CA PRO A 194 -18.78 14.93 8.98
C PRO A 194 -17.31 14.96 9.43
N LEU A 195 -16.41 15.22 8.49
CA LEU A 195 -15.02 15.49 8.82
C LEU A 195 -14.95 16.86 9.51
N ALA A 196 -14.15 16.96 10.57
CA ALA A 196 -13.94 18.23 11.25
C ALA A 196 -13.35 19.27 10.29
N ASP A 197 -13.78 20.54 10.42
CA ASP A 197 -13.29 21.65 9.59
C ASP A 197 -11.78 21.88 9.73
N THR A 198 -11.18 21.41 10.82
CA THR A 198 -9.74 21.43 11.07
C THR A 198 -9.34 20.11 11.71
N VAL A 199 -8.27 19.52 11.19
CA VAL A 199 -7.66 18.30 11.75
C VAL A 199 -6.26 18.67 12.22
N THR A 200 -6.03 18.64 13.53
CA THR A 200 -4.71 18.97 14.11
C THR A 200 -3.99 17.69 14.50
N LEU A 201 -2.90 17.39 13.82
CA LEU A 201 -2.02 16.29 14.19
C LEU A 201 -1.21 16.68 15.43
N ASP A 202 -1.05 15.74 16.35
CA ASP A 202 0.04 15.78 17.32
C ASP A 202 1.40 15.65 16.60
N ASP A 203 2.50 15.74 17.34
CA ASP A 203 3.84 15.37 16.83
C ASP A 203 3.86 13.89 16.39
N LEU A 204 3.64 13.65 15.08
CA LEU A 204 3.48 12.32 14.50
C LEU A 204 4.67 11.96 13.60
N PHE A 205 5.21 10.77 13.79
CA PHE A 205 6.16 10.16 12.86
C PHE A 205 5.45 9.21 11.89
N LEU A 206 5.58 9.43 10.59
CA LEU A 206 5.22 8.45 9.56
C LEU A 206 6.49 7.71 9.11
N LEU A 207 6.62 6.46 9.56
CA LEU A 207 7.79 5.62 9.29
C LEU A 207 7.53 4.71 8.09
N GLY A 208 8.32 4.90 7.04
CA GLY A 208 8.20 4.20 5.77
C GLY A 208 7.37 4.98 4.76
N LEU A 209 7.99 5.29 3.63
CA LEU A 209 7.36 5.94 2.47
C LEU A 209 7.29 4.97 1.29
N GLY A 210 7.10 3.69 1.62
CA GLY A 210 6.85 2.62 0.67
C GLY A 210 5.48 2.70 0.02
N ALA A 211 4.95 1.54 -0.41
CA ALA A 211 3.66 1.48 -1.11
C ALA A 211 2.49 1.98 -0.24
N ILE A 212 2.44 1.54 1.03
CA ILE A 212 1.44 1.97 2.01
C ILE A 212 1.64 3.46 2.35
N GLY A 213 2.88 3.88 2.59
CA GLY A 213 3.23 5.27 2.88
C GLY A 213 2.82 6.23 1.74
N ASN A 214 2.97 5.81 0.48
CA ASN A 214 2.47 6.54 -0.69
C ASN A 214 0.94 6.71 -0.65
N GLY A 215 0.19 5.66 -0.32
CA GLY A 215 -1.26 5.75 -0.16
C GLY A 215 -1.67 6.67 1.00
N ALA A 216 -0.94 6.62 2.12
CA ALA A 216 -1.19 7.47 3.27
C ALA A 216 -0.91 8.95 2.96
N VAL A 217 0.22 9.26 2.32
CA VAL A 217 0.54 10.63 1.89
C VAL A 217 -0.47 11.13 0.85
N TRP A 218 -0.93 10.27 -0.07
CA TRP A 218 -1.95 10.62 -1.05
C TRP A 218 -3.26 11.07 -0.38
N ALA A 219 -3.66 10.38 0.69
CA ALA A 219 -4.87 10.69 1.43
C ALA A 219 -4.69 11.92 2.33
N LEU A 220 -3.60 11.97 3.12
CA LEU A 220 -3.31 13.10 4.02
C LEU A 220 -3.15 14.42 3.26
N SER A 221 -2.55 14.42 2.06
CA SER A 221 -2.41 15.63 1.26
C SER A 221 -3.75 16.24 0.82
N ARG A 222 -4.87 15.51 0.97
CA ARG A 222 -6.22 15.94 0.59
C ARG A 222 -7.13 16.19 1.78
N VAL A 223 -6.64 16.03 3.01
CA VAL A 223 -7.39 16.40 4.20
C VAL A 223 -7.44 17.94 4.25
N PRO A 224 -8.63 18.56 4.28
CA PRO A 224 -8.74 20.02 4.36
C PRO A 224 -8.19 20.52 5.71
N ASN A 225 -7.51 21.68 5.69
CA ASN A 225 -7.03 22.38 6.88
C ASN A 225 -6.28 21.44 7.85
N LEU A 226 -5.41 20.57 7.32
CA LEU A 226 -4.56 19.71 8.13
C LEU A 226 -3.48 20.55 8.79
N ARG A 227 -3.37 20.46 10.11
CA ARG A 227 -2.43 21.24 10.94
C ARG A 227 -1.55 20.33 11.78
N GLY A 228 -0.56 20.93 12.43
CA GLY A 228 0.28 20.24 13.42
C GLY A 228 1.66 19.91 12.87
N ARG A 229 2.24 18.80 13.31
CA ARG A 229 3.62 18.42 13.00
C ARG A 229 3.70 16.98 12.50
N LEU A 230 4.26 16.80 11.31
CA LEU A 230 4.42 15.49 10.69
C LEU A 230 5.89 15.27 10.30
N GLU A 231 6.50 14.25 10.87
CA GLU A 231 7.87 13.82 10.59
C GLU A 231 7.80 12.61 9.65
N VAL A 232 8.22 12.76 8.38
CA VAL A 232 8.20 11.67 7.39
C VAL A 232 9.59 11.06 7.21
N VAL A 233 9.68 9.73 7.28
CA VAL A 233 10.97 9.03 7.37
C VAL A 233 11.07 7.89 6.36
N ASP A 234 12.10 7.92 5.52
CA ASP A 234 12.49 6.79 4.67
C ASP A 234 13.95 6.98 4.21
N ALA A 235 14.74 5.91 4.21
CA ALA A 235 16.16 5.97 3.83
C ALA A 235 16.38 5.83 2.32
N GLU A 236 15.41 5.24 1.63
CA GLU A 236 15.61 4.72 0.28
C GLU A 236 15.15 5.73 -0.79
N PRO A 237 15.83 5.75 -1.95
CA PRO A 237 15.28 6.38 -3.14
C PRO A 237 14.14 5.56 -3.73
N VAL A 238 13.36 6.17 -4.62
CA VAL A 238 12.38 5.47 -5.45
C VAL A 238 13.14 4.62 -6.47
N ASP A 239 12.91 3.33 -6.47
CA ASP A 239 13.39 2.41 -7.50
C ASP A 239 12.35 2.21 -8.62
N GLN A 240 12.78 1.79 -9.81
CA GLN A 240 11.90 1.50 -10.94
C GLN A 240 10.83 0.47 -10.56
N GLY A 241 11.19 -0.58 -9.80
CA GLY A 241 10.23 -1.58 -9.37
C GLY A 241 9.16 -1.06 -8.41
N ASN A 242 9.39 0.07 -7.75
CA ASN A 242 8.42 0.70 -6.85
C ASN A 242 7.22 1.28 -7.63
N LEU A 243 7.42 1.69 -8.89
CA LEU A 243 6.37 2.26 -9.73
C LEU A 243 5.21 1.29 -9.99
N GLN A 244 5.37 0.00 -9.74
CA GLN A 244 4.26 -0.95 -9.81
C GLN A 244 3.16 -0.67 -8.78
N ARG A 245 3.47 -0.12 -7.59
CA ARG A 245 2.50 0.07 -6.50
C ARG A 245 2.60 1.38 -5.71
N TYR A 246 3.61 2.22 -5.95
CA TYR A 246 3.77 3.49 -5.26
C TYR A 246 2.93 4.55 -5.96
N VAL A 247 1.70 4.77 -5.47
CA VAL A 247 0.69 5.56 -6.18
C VAL A 247 1.08 7.01 -6.48
N LEU A 248 1.98 7.61 -5.69
CA LEU A 248 2.46 8.98 -5.93
C LEU A 248 3.68 9.06 -6.84
N ALA A 249 4.45 7.99 -6.96
CA ALA A 249 5.69 7.97 -7.74
C ALA A 249 5.42 7.94 -9.25
N LEU A 250 6.17 8.76 -9.99
CA LEU A 250 6.15 8.85 -11.45
C LEU A 250 7.50 8.38 -12.03
N GLU A 251 7.58 8.13 -13.34
CA GLU A 251 8.85 7.70 -13.97
C GLU A 251 10.00 8.69 -13.70
N LYS A 252 9.71 9.99 -13.68
CA LYS A 252 10.70 11.04 -13.38
C LYS A 252 11.26 11.01 -11.95
N ASP A 253 10.60 10.28 -11.05
CA ASP A 253 10.98 10.19 -9.63
C ASP A 253 11.94 9.04 -9.34
N ILE A 254 12.24 8.16 -10.31
CA ILE A 254 13.25 7.10 -10.17
C ILE A 254 14.59 7.72 -9.71
N SER A 255 15.25 7.05 -8.77
CA SER A 255 16.48 7.47 -8.09
C SER A 255 16.36 8.73 -7.23
N ARG A 256 15.17 9.34 -7.11
CA ARG A 256 14.92 10.46 -6.19
C ARG A 256 14.51 9.96 -4.82
N SER A 257 14.77 10.77 -3.80
CA SER A 257 14.37 10.48 -2.42
C SER A 257 12.85 10.33 -2.27
N LYS A 258 12.40 9.26 -1.62
CA LYS A 258 10.99 9.05 -1.25
C LYS A 258 10.48 10.14 -0.30
N VAL A 259 11.35 10.65 0.57
CA VAL A 259 11.05 11.78 1.47
C VAL A 259 10.74 13.05 0.67
N LYS A 260 11.58 13.40 -0.30
CA LYS A 260 11.32 14.57 -1.17
C LYS A 260 10.03 14.41 -1.98
N LEU A 261 9.71 13.19 -2.40
CA LEU A 261 8.43 12.87 -3.05
C LEU A 261 7.25 13.16 -2.10
N ALA A 262 7.31 12.70 -0.86
CA ALA A 262 6.25 12.94 0.13
C ALA A 262 6.07 14.44 0.43
N LEU A 263 7.16 15.16 0.67
CA LEU A 263 7.13 16.61 0.93
C LEU A 263 6.47 17.38 -0.21
N ARG A 264 6.74 17.01 -1.47
CA ARG A 264 6.12 17.65 -2.65
C ARG A 264 4.60 17.55 -2.64
N TYR A 265 4.04 16.43 -2.18
CA TYR A 265 2.59 16.23 -2.10
C TYR A 265 1.96 16.88 -0.87
N LEU A 266 2.70 16.99 0.23
CA LEU A 266 2.21 17.65 1.45
C LEU A 266 2.38 19.17 1.42
N ASN A 267 3.14 19.73 0.47
CA ASN A 267 3.44 21.16 0.41
C ASN A 267 2.21 22.08 0.25
N SER A 268 1.06 21.56 -0.19
CA SER A 268 -0.19 22.33 -0.23
C SER A 268 -0.82 22.53 1.15
N GLN A 269 -0.36 21.81 2.18
CA GLN A 269 -0.83 21.93 3.55
C GLN A 269 -0.05 23.03 4.28
N THR A 270 -0.51 24.28 4.16
CA THR A 270 0.22 25.46 4.66
C THR A 270 0.37 25.50 6.17
N ASP A 271 -0.59 24.93 6.89
CA ASP A 271 -0.63 24.94 8.36
C ASP A 271 -0.03 23.65 8.98
N LEU A 272 0.46 22.73 8.15
CA LEU A 272 1.13 21.51 8.57
C LEU A 272 2.64 21.68 8.46
N VAL A 273 3.35 21.60 9.59
CA VAL A 273 4.81 21.58 9.60
C VAL A 273 5.27 20.17 9.26
N VAL A 274 5.88 20.00 8.09
CA VAL A 274 6.40 18.70 7.65
C VAL A 274 7.92 18.69 7.65
N THR A 275 8.51 17.80 8.46
CA THR A 275 9.96 17.56 8.49
C THR A 275 10.26 16.24 7.79
N GLY A 276 11.22 16.24 6.86
CA GLY A 276 11.62 15.05 6.13
C GLY A 276 12.97 14.48 6.56
N HIS A 277 13.03 13.18 6.82
CA HIS A 277 14.24 12.45 7.23
C HIS A 277 14.64 11.40 6.22
N ASN A 278 15.64 11.71 5.40
CA ASN A 278 16.17 10.76 4.41
C ASN A 278 17.22 9.81 5.02
N VAL A 279 16.82 9.10 6.07
CA VAL A 279 17.66 8.20 6.87
C VAL A 279 16.86 6.99 7.32
N ARG A 280 17.55 5.95 7.84
CA ARG A 280 16.87 4.86 8.54
C ARG A 280 16.26 5.39 9.82
N TRP A 281 15.05 4.97 10.16
CA TRP A 281 14.34 5.53 11.31
C TRP A 281 15.10 5.30 12.63
N GLN A 282 15.84 4.19 12.74
CA GLN A 282 16.67 3.85 13.90
C GLN A 282 17.79 4.86 14.16
N THR A 283 18.22 5.60 13.13
CA THR A 283 19.33 6.55 13.25
C THR A 283 18.86 7.96 13.58
N ILE A 284 17.56 8.18 13.73
CA ILE A 284 17.02 9.50 14.07
C ILE A 284 17.42 9.83 15.52
N PRO A 285 18.12 10.95 15.78
CA PRO A 285 18.51 11.34 17.15
C PRO A 285 17.32 11.50 18.10
N ALA A 286 16.17 11.89 17.53
CA ALA A 286 14.88 12.06 18.18
C ALA A 286 14.13 10.73 18.47
N ILE A 287 14.76 9.56 18.37
CA ILE A 287 14.10 8.27 18.65
C ILE A 287 13.44 8.22 20.05
N ARG A 288 14.04 8.92 21.02
CA ARG A 288 13.50 9.05 22.38
C ARG A 288 12.28 9.97 22.48
N SER A 289 12.03 10.84 21.51
CA SER A 289 10.85 11.71 21.43
C SER A 289 9.79 11.22 20.44
N MET A 290 9.95 10.03 19.84
CA MET A 290 8.88 9.39 19.07
C MET A 290 7.79 8.93 20.05
N GLU A 291 6.81 9.80 20.28
CA GLU A 291 5.65 9.50 21.13
C GLU A 291 4.50 8.91 20.32
N HIS A 292 4.29 9.39 19.09
CA HIS A 292 3.20 8.99 18.22
C HIS A 292 3.74 8.53 16.87
N VAL A 293 3.34 7.32 16.47
CA VAL A 293 3.93 6.69 15.29
C VAL A 293 2.85 6.07 14.40
N ALA A 294 2.89 6.42 13.12
CA ALA A 294 2.21 5.73 12.04
C ALA A 294 3.22 4.89 11.25
N ILE A 295 2.94 3.61 11.05
CA ILE A 295 3.89 2.66 10.46
C ILE A 295 3.40 2.17 9.10
N ALA A 296 4.28 2.33 8.12
CA ALA A 296 4.18 1.81 6.76
C ALA A 296 5.50 1.10 6.34
N LEU A 297 6.19 0.49 7.33
CA LEU A 297 7.41 -0.30 7.15
C LEU A 297 7.09 -1.69 6.59
N ASP A 298 8.04 -2.31 5.89
CA ASP A 298 7.82 -3.56 5.16
C ASP A 298 8.23 -4.82 5.92
N THR A 299 9.03 -4.71 6.99
CA THR A 299 9.48 -5.88 7.76
C THR A 299 8.81 -5.99 9.14
N ALA A 300 8.59 -7.23 9.59
CA ALA A 300 8.15 -7.52 10.96
C ALA A 300 9.18 -7.09 12.01
N ALA A 301 10.47 -7.29 11.71
CA ALA A 301 11.58 -6.92 12.60
C ALA A 301 11.59 -5.41 12.88
N ASP A 302 11.43 -4.57 11.84
CA ASP A 302 11.35 -3.12 12.03
C ASP A 302 10.11 -2.70 12.83
N ARG A 303 8.96 -3.34 12.59
CA ARG A 303 7.73 -3.09 13.36
C ARG A 303 7.92 -3.40 14.86
N VAL A 304 8.57 -4.52 15.17
CA VAL A 304 8.92 -4.89 16.56
C VAL A 304 9.92 -3.90 17.14
N ALA A 305 10.95 -3.51 16.39
CA ALA A 305 11.95 -2.55 16.83
C ALA A 305 11.34 -1.16 17.11
N VAL A 306 10.40 -0.69 16.30
CA VAL A 306 9.65 0.56 16.57
C VAL A 306 8.87 0.44 17.88
N GLN A 307 8.24 -0.71 18.16
CA GLN A 307 7.58 -0.93 19.45
C GLN A 307 8.58 -0.85 20.62
N GLY A 308 9.81 -1.30 20.41
CA GLY A 308 10.93 -1.17 21.36
C GLY A 308 11.40 0.27 21.59
N ALA A 309 11.07 1.22 20.70
CA ALA A 309 11.25 2.66 20.96
C ALA A 309 10.18 3.23 21.91
N LEU A 310 9.24 2.39 22.36
CA LEU A 310 8.24 2.69 23.38
C LEU A 310 7.36 3.91 23.05
N PRO A 311 6.71 4.00 21.88
CA PRO A 311 5.76 5.07 21.60
C PRO A 311 4.54 5.00 22.52
N ARG A 312 3.89 6.13 22.80
CA ARG A 312 2.62 6.21 23.54
C ARG A 312 1.52 5.45 22.80
N TRP A 313 1.44 5.68 21.50
CA TRP A 313 0.55 4.93 20.62
C TRP A 313 1.15 4.73 19.24
N THR A 314 0.68 3.68 18.58
CA THR A 314 1.09 3.31 17.24
C THR A 314 -0.12 2.94 16.40
N ILE A 315 -0.20 3.49 15.20
CA ILE A 315 -1.11 3.05 14.15
C ILE A 315 -0.27 2.34 13.10
N ASN A 316 -0.55 1.07 12.86
CA ASN A 316 0.26 0.22 12.01
C ASN A 316 -0.57 -0.25 10.82
N SER A 317 -0.02 -0.21 9.61
CA SER A 317 -0.68 -0.76 8.43
C SER A 317 0.20 -1.76 7.70
N TRP A 318 -0.41 -2.78 7.09
CA TRP A 318 0.29 -3.84 6.38
C TRP A 318 -0.46 -4.28 5.13
N THR A 319 0.28 -4.97 4.29
CA THR A 319 -0.21 -5.81 3.21
C THR A 319 0.53 -7.14 3.31
N GLN A 320 -0.17 -8.24 3.19
CA GLN A 320 0.42 -9.58 3.12
C GLN A 320 -0.31 -10.42 2.07
N ARG A 321 0.07 -11.68 1.90
CA ARG A 321 -0.60 -12.55 0.92
C ARG A 321 -2.10 -12.68 1.22
N GLY A 322 -2.88 -12.05 0.36
CA GLY A 322 -4.33 -12.13 0.39
C GLY A 322 -5.01 -11.19 1.39
N ASP A 323 -4.32 -10.43 2.23
CA ASP A 323 -5.00 -9.41 3.04
C ASP A 323 -4.17 -8.14 3.24
N LEU A 324 -4.86 -7.11 3.72
CA LEU A 324 -4.32 -5.83 4.11
C LEU A 324 -5.05 -5.36 5.35
N GLY A 325 -4.48 -4.40 6.07
CA GLY A 325 -5.19 -3.85 7.22
C GLY A 325 -4.53 -2.67 7.88
N VAL A 326 -5.18 -2.25 8.97
CA VAL A 326 -4.70 -1.26 9.92
C VAL A 326 -4.88 -1.78 11.34
N SER A 327 -4.02 -1.35 12.26
CA SER A 327 -4.07 -1.75 13.66
C SER A 327 -3.63 -0.66 14.62
N HIS A 328 -4.16 -0.71 15.84
CA HIS A 328 -3.91 0.28 16.90
C HIS A 328 -3.22 -0.38 18.08
N HIS A 329 -2.20 0.29 18.62
CA HIS A 329 -1.39 -0.26 19.69
C HIS A 329 -1.05 0.80 20.72
N GLY A 330 -1.22 0.43 21.99
CA GLY A 330 -0.58 1.08 23.13
C GLY A 330 0.37 0.10 23.81
N PHE A 331 1.18 0.59 24.74
CA PHE A 331 2.09 -0.26 25.51
C PHE A 331 1.46 -0.82 26.79
N GLN A 332 0.64 -0.02 27.45
CA GLN A 332 -0.08 -0.38 28.68
C GLN A 332 -1.47 -0.97 28.40
N GLY A 333 -2.10 -1.52 29.44
CA GLY A 333 -3.43 -2.15 29.36
C GLY A 333 -3.39 -3.62 28.97
N GLU A 334 -4.57 -4.18 28.66
CA GLU A 334 -4.76 -5.60 28.34
C GLU A 334 -4.58 -5.95 26.85
N MET A 335 -4.60 -4.94 25.98
CA MET A 335 -4.59 -5.13 24.53
C MET A 335 -3.17 -5.26 23.99
N ALA A 336 -3.04 -5.99 22.88
CA ALA A 336 -1.78 -6.26 22.21
C ALA A 336 -1.05 -4.96 21.82
N CYS A 337 0.22 -4.83 22.24
CA CYS A 337 1.13 -3.89 21.61
C CYS A 337 1.47 -4.37 20.18
N LEU A 338 2.19 -3.56 19.40
CA LEU A 338 2.51 -3.94 18.03
C LEU A 338 3.37 -5.21 17.96
N ALA A 339 4.35 -5.34 18.86
CA ALA A 339 5.24 -6.50 18.87
C ALA A 339 4.49 -7.82 19.15
N CYS A 340 3.39 -7.79 19.93
CA CYS A 340 2.55 -8.97 20.14
C CYS A 340 2.01 -9.56 18.82
N LEU A 341 1.81 -8.75 17.78
CA LEU A 341 1.31 -9.23 16.49
C LEU A 341 2.34 -10.04 15.70
N TYR A 342 3.63 -9.91 16.02
CA TYR A 342 4.75 -10.48 15.27
C TYR A 342 5.57 -11.48 16.09
N LEU A 343 5.09 -11.87 17.28
CA LEU A 343 5.74 -12.93 18.04
C LEU A 343 5.57 -14.28 17.31
N PRO A 344 6.65 -15.07 17.18
CA PRO A 344 6.54 -16.39 16.60
C PRO A 344 5.73 -17.31 17.52
N ASN A 345 4.78 -18.03 16.93
CA ASN A 345 3.97 -19.06 17.60
C ASN A 345 4.52 -20.48 17.38
N GLY A 346 5.77 -20.58 16.90
CA GLY A 346 6.45 -21.83 16.59
C GLY A 346 7.81 -21.56 15.96
N ALA A 347 8.49 -22.63 15.52
CA ALA A 347 9.73 -22.51 14.77
C ALA A 347 9.47 -21.79 13.43
N VAL A 348 10.23 -20.74 13.17
CA VAL A 348 10.27 -20.03 11.88
C VAL A 348 11.66 -20.18 11.29
N PRO A 349 11.81 -20.29 9.96
CA PRO A 349 13.12 -20.37 9.35
C PRO A 349 13.89 -19.07 9.64
N ASP A 350 15.18 -19.22 9.93
CA ASP A 350 16.10 -18.11 10.08
C ASP A 350 16.26 -17.36 8.74
N GLU A 351 16.66 -16.09 8.79
CA GLU A 351 16.88 -15.26 7.58
C GLU A 351 17.84 -15.93 6.59
N ASP A 352 18.91 -16.55 7.09
CA ASP A 352 19.89 -17.24 6.27
C ASP A 352 19.32 -18.50 5.59
N GLN A 353 18.38 -19.19 6.22
CA GLN A 353 17.66 -20.30 5.62
C GLN A 353 16.77 -19.82 4.48
N VAL A 354 15.99 -18.76 4.69
CA VAL A 354 15.12 -18.18 3.65
C VAL A 354 15.94 -17.72 2.44
N ILE A 355 17.06 -17.02 2.68
CA ILE A 355 17.93 -16.52 1.61
C ILE A 355 18.65 -17.68 0.90
N ALA A 356 19.10 -18.69 1.64
CA ALA A 356 19.72 -19.87 1.06
C ALA A 356 18.76 -20.60 0.11
N GLU A 357 17.55 -20.91 0.57
CA GLU A 357 16.50 -21.55 -0.26
C GLU A 357 16.18 -20.72 -1.51
N ALA A 358 16.04 -19.40 -1.35
CA ALA A 358 15.72 -18.52 -2.47
C ALA A 358 16.82 -18.41 -3.54
N LEU A 359 18.08 -18.59 -3.14
CA LEU A 359 19.25 -18.53 -4.04
C LEU A 359 19.72 -19.92 -4.49
N GLY A 360 19.05 -20.99 -4.04
CA GLY A 360 19.44 -22.38 -4.28
C GLY A 360 20.72 -22.81 -3.55
N LEU A 361 21.09 -22.12 -2.47
CA LEU A 361 22.32 -22.29 -1.69
C LEU A 361 22.09 -23.03 -0.36
N GLU A 362 21.10 -23.90 -0.27
CA GLU A 362 20.69 -24.60 0.97
C GLU A 362 21.85 -25.40 1.59
N ASP A 363 22.63 -26.09 0.76
CA ASP A 363 23.84 -26.84 1.12
C ASP A 363 25.03 -25.94 1.49
N ARG A 364 24.97 -24.65 1.13
CA ARG A 364 26.01 -23.64 1.40
C ARG A 364 25.59 -22.65 2.50
N LYS A 365 24.50 -22.93 3.22
CA LYS A 365 23.94 -22.02 4.23
C LYS A 365 24.97 -21.62 5.29
N MET A 366 25.64 -22.62 5.88
CA MET A 366 26.56 -22.41 7.00
C MET A 366 27.90 -21.78 6.59
N ASP A 367 28.40 -22.13 5.41
CA ASP A 367 29.76 -21.76 4.99
C ASP A 367 29.80 -20.47 4.16
N ILE A 368 28.69 -20.09 3.54
CA ILE A 368 28.59 -18.91 2.67
C ILE A 368 27.51 -17.95 3.15
N VAL A 369 26.25 -18.40 3.17
CA VAL A 369 25.10 -17.48 3.37
C VAL A 369 25.16 -16.82 4.74
N ARG A 370 25.27 -17.60 5.83
CA ARG A 370 25.30 -17.08 7.20
C ARG A 370 26.51 -16.15 7.45
N PRO A 371 27.76 -16.51 7.09
CA PRO A 371 28.91 -15.61 7.21
C PRO A 371 28.70 -14.30 6.46
N MET A 372 28.25 -14.36 5.20
CA MET A 372 28.05 -13.17 4.36
C MET A 372 26.96 -12.23 4.90
N LEU A 373 25.87 -12.78 5.45
CA LEU A 373 24.80 -11.98 6.08
C LEU A 373 25.27 -11.32 7.37
N HIS A 374 26.16 -11.99 8.12
CA HIS A 374 26.72 -11.48 9.36
C HIS A 374 27.75 -10.36 9.12
N ASN A 375 28.70 -10.57 8.21
CA ASN A 375 29.81 -9.63 7.98
C ASN A 375 29.54 -8.62 6.85
N GLY A 376 28.44 -8.77 6.10
CA GLY A 376 28.11 -7.92 4.97
C GLY A 376 29.03 -8.09 3.75
N ALA A 377 29.70 -9.24 3.62
CA ALA A 377 30.63 -9.49 2.54
C ALA A 377 29.95 -9.39 1.16
N PRO A 378 30.65 -8.83 0.16
CA PRO A 378 30.11 -8.65 -1.17
C PRO A 378 30.00 -9.98 -1.92
N VAL A 379 29.00 -10.09 -2.79
CA VAL A 379 28.84 -11.24 -3.71
C VAL A 379 29.94 -11.21 -4.77
N THR A 380 30.65 -12.33 -4.93
CA THR A 380 31.70 -12.50 -5.93
C THR A 380 31.12 -12.94 -7.28
N ALA A 381 31.86 -12.73 -8.37
CA ALA A 381 31.46 -13.21 -9.69
C ALA A 381 31.35 -14.75 -9.75
N GLU A 382 32.20 -15.45 -9.01
CA GLU A 382 32.16 -16.93 -8.91
C GLU A 382 30.89 -17.40 -8.23
N LEU A 383 30.56 -16.84 -7.05
CA LEU A 383 29.31 -17.15 -6.35
C LEU A 383 28.09 -16.77 -7.20
N MET A 384 28.17 -15.68 -7.98
CA MET A 384 27.11 -15.31 -8.90
C MET A 384 26.89 -16.35 -10.00
N GLY A 385 27.97 -16.89 -10.58
CA GLY A 385 27.89 -17.98 -11.54
C GLY A 385 27.27 -19.25 -10.94
N GLU A 386 27.64 -19.59 -9.71
CA GLU A 386 27.03 -20.70 -8.96
C GLU A 386 25.52 -20.47 -8.77
N ILE A 387 25.11 -19.30 -8.28
CA ILE A 387 23.71 -18.93 -8.08
C ILE A 387 22.95 -19.00 -9.41
N ALA A 388 23.49 -18.42 -10.49
CA ALA A 388 22.86 -18.42 -11.80
C ALA A 388 22.62 -19.86 -12.31
N ASN A 389 23.62 -20.73 -12.16
CA ASN A 389 23.52 -22.15 -12.55
C ASN A 389 22.47 -22.89 -11.73
N ARG A 390 22.47 -22.75 -10.40
CA ARG A 390 21.51 -23.39 -9.49
C ARG A 390 20.08 -22.89 -9.72
N LEU A 391 19.94 -21.60 -10.01
CA LEU A 391 18.66 -21.01 -10.39
C LEU A 391 18.25 -21.31 -11.83
N THR A 392 19.16 -21.86 -12.65
CA THR A 392 18.95 -22.18 -14.07
C THR A 392 18.58 -20.93 -14.86
N VAL A 393 19.33 -19.84 -14.64
CA VAL A 393 19.15 -18.54 -15.30
C VAL A 393 20.48 -18.05 -15.88
N PRO A 394 20.47 -17.19 -16.92
CA PRO A 394 21.67 -16.51 -17.39
C PRO A 394 22.32 -15.69 -16.27
N VAL A 395 23.65 -15.62 -16.26
CA VAL A 395 24.40 -14.90 -15.21
C VAL A 395 24.44 -13.40 -15.46
N GLU A 396 24.39 -12.99 -16.74
CA GLU A 396 24.56 -11.61 -17.20
C GLU A 396 23.62 -10.61 -16.51
N PRO A 397 22.30 -10.90 -16.35
CA PRO A 397 21.36 -10.01 -15.67
C PRO A 397 21.62 -9.89 -14.16
N LEU A 398 22.36 -10.83 -13.57
CA LEU A 398 22.70 -10.82 -12.14
C LEU A 398 24.04 -10.14 -11.85
N LEU A 399 24.88 -9.94 -12.86
CA LEU A 399 26.18 -9.26 -12.72
C LEU A 399 26.11 -7.87 -12.03
N PRO A 400 25.05 -7.05 -12.18
CA PRO A 400 24.92 -5.78 -11.45
C PRO A 400 24.86 -5.92 -9.91
N PHE A 401 24.74 -7.13 -9.38
CA PHE A 401 24.78 -7.43 -7.94
C PHE A 401 26.14 -7.92 -7.47
N VAL A 402 27.09 -8.20 -8.37
CA VAL A 402 28.47 -8.48 -7.99
C VAL A 402 29.06 -7.25 -7.28
N GLY A 403 29.77 -7.47 -6.18
CA GLY A 403 30.29 -6.40 -5.34
C GLY A 403 29.28 -5.84 -4.32
N LYS A 404 28.01 -6.24 -4.36
CA LYS A 404 26.99 -5.83 -3.38
C LYS A 404 26.82 -6.88 -2.27
N PRO A 405 26.32 -6.49 -1.09
CA PRO A 405 25.95 -7.44 -0.04
C PRO A 405 24.95 -8.51 -0.52
N LEU A 406 24.98 -9.69 0.08
CA LEU A 406 24.06 -10.78 -0.27
C LEU A 406 22.58 -10.40 -0.11
N ARG A 407 22.25 -9.57 0.89
CA ARG A 407 20.89 -9.04 1.09
C ARG A 407 20.41 -8.19 -0.10
N ASP A 408 21.30 -7.40 -0.70
CA ASP A 408 20.97 -6.56 -1.86
C ASP A 408 20.72 -7.41 -3.10
N LEU A 409 21.46 -8.51 -3.28
CA LEU A 409 21.18 -9.50 -4.32
C LEU A 409 19.81 -10.14 -4.10
N TYR A 410 19.53 -10.63 -2.90
CA TYR A 410 18.24 -11.23 -2.57
C TYR A 410 17.10 -10.22 -2.81
N GLN A 411 17.22 -8.99 -2.30
CA GLN A 411 16.21 -7.93 -2.46
C GLN A 411 16.07 -7.45 -3.91
N GLY A 412 17.16 -7.37 -4.66
CA GLY A 412 17.17 -6.81 -6.01
C GLY A 412 16.91 -7.82 -7.12
N ALA A 413 17.33 -9.08 -6.97
CA ALA A 413 17.17 -10.12 -7.99
C ALA A 413 15.98 -11.05 -7.72
N ILE A 414 15.80 -11.49 -6.47
CA ILE A 414 14.69 -12.39 -6.09
C ILE A 414 13.45 -11.57 -5.78
N CYS A 415 13.48 -10.77 -4.70
CA CYS A 415 12.38 -9.88 -4.36
C CYS A 415 12.11 -8.97 -5.55
N GLY A 416 13.19 -8.43 -6.13
CA GLY A 416 13.56 -8.10 -7.50
C GLY A 416 12.69 -8.42 -8.71
N GLY A 417 12.13 -9.62 -8.80
CA GLY A 417 11.50 -10.10 -10.03
C GLY A 417 12.46 -10.35 -11.21
N VAL A 418 13.78 -10.11 -11.09
CA VAL A 418 14.75 -10.40 -12.17
C VAL A 418 14.78 -11.90 -12.47
N VAL A 419 14.90 -12.74 -11.43
CA VAL A 419 14.88 -14.20 -11.60
C VAL A 419 13.51 -14.69 -12.09
N PHE A 420 12.43 -14.01 -11.71
CA PHE A 420 11.09 -14.30 -12.20
C PHE A 420 10.98 -14.06 -13.72
N GLU A 421 11.52 -12.96 -14.23
CA GLU A 421 11.57 -12.65 -15.67
C GLU A 421 12.35 -13.73 -16.44
N LEU A 422 13.55 -14.09 -15.97
CA LEU A 422 14.43 -15.04 -16.63
C LEU A 422 13.85 -16.46 -16.68
N THR A 423 13.00 -16.79 -15.71
CA THR A 423 12.31 -18.09 -15.64
C THR A 423 10.91 -18.05 -16.26
N ALA A 424 10.50 -16.93 -16.87
CA ALA A 424 9.14 -16.71 -17.37
C ALA A 424 8.03 -17.05 -16.34
N GLY A 425 8.32 -16.86 -15.05
CA GLY A 425 7.40 -17.18 -13.95
C GLY A 425 7.28 -18.66 -13.56
N SER A 426 8.09 -19.56 -14.15
CA SER A 426 8.11 -21.00 -13.79
C SER A 426 8.61 -21.26 -12.37
N LYS A 427 9.48 -20.40 -11.83
CA LYS A 427 9.86 -20.43 -10.41
C LYS A 427 9.03 -19.42 -9.62
N ARG A 428 8.25 -19.92 -8.64
CA ARG A 428 7.48 -19.09 -7.71
C ARG A 428 8.44 -18.32 -6.81
N VAL A 429 8.36 -17.00 -6.85
CA VAL A 429 9.09 -16.12 -5.92
C VAL A 429 8.34 -16.10 -4.59
N LEU A 430 9.02 -16.45 -3.50
CA LEU A 430 8.48 -16.49 -2.12
C LEU A 430 8.28 -15.11 -1.48
N VAL A 431 8.51 -14.03 -2.23
CA VAL A 431 8.51 -12.66 -1.73
C VAL A 431 7.15 -12.04 -1.99
N GLU A 432 6.47 -11.55 -0.96
CA GLU A 432 5.14 -10.94 -1.13
C GLU A 432 5.22 -9.58 -1.85
N VAL A 433 4.62 -9.50 -3.03
CA VAL A 433 4.48 -8.26 -3.81
C VAL A 433 2.98 -7.99 -3.99
N PRO A 434 2.38 -7.10 -3.18
CA PRO A 434 0.95 -6.81 -3.27
C PRO A 434 0.60 -6.09 -4.56
N MET A 435 -0.66 -6.23 -4.97
CA MET A 435 -1.22 -5.41 -6.05
C MET A 435 -1.33 -3.95 -5.59
N ALA A 436 -1.22 -3.00 -6.53
CA ALA A 436 -1.24 -1.57 -6.22
C ALA A 436 -2.48 -1.13 -5.43
N PHE A 437 -3.66 -1.69 -5.74
CA PHE A 437 -4.91 -1.36 -5.04
C PHE A 437 -4.94 -1.86 -3.59
N GLN A 438 -4.19 -2.91 -3.25
CA GLN A 438 -4.07 -3.39 -1.86
C GLN A 438 -3.22 -2.41 -1.05
N SER A 439 -2.04 -2.04 -1.56
CA SER A 439 -1.19 -1.07 -0.86
C SER A 439 -1.81 0.32 -0.75
N ALA A 440 -2.53 0.74 -1.79
CA ALA A 440 -3.26 2.01 -1.77
C ALA A 440 -4.38 2.01 -0.73
N MET A 441 -5.21 0.96 -0.67
CA MET A 441 -6.25 0.83 0.37
C MET A 441 -5.66 0.83 1.77
N ALA A 442 -4.58 0.07 2.00
CA ALA A 442 -3.88 0.04 3.28
C ALA A 442 -3.39 1.44 3.70
N GLY A 443 -2.83 2.20 2.76
CA GLY A 443 -2.42 3.59 2.99
C GLY A 443 -3.59 4.55 3.26
N VAL A 444 -4.70 4.40 2.53
CA VAL A 444 -5.93 5.18 2.77
C VAL A 444 -6.51 4.88 4.16
N MET A 445 -6.53 3.61 4.58
CA MET A 445 -6.94 3.22 5.93
C MET A 445 -6.01 3.81 6.99
N LEU A 446 -4.68 3.74 6.80
CA LEU A 446 -3.71 4.35 7.71
C LEU A 446 -3.95 5.85 7.88
N ALA A 447 -4.13 6.58 6.78
CA ALA A 447 -4.45 8.01 6.84
C ALA A 447 -5.80 8.28 7.51
N GLY A 448 -6.82 7.46 7.24
CA GLY A 448 -8.12 7.56 7.90
C GLY A 448 -8.01 7.41 9.41
N GLU A 449 -7.21 6.45 9.90
CA GLU A 449 -6.97 6.28 11.33
C GLU A 449 -6.17 7.43 11.95
N ILE A 450 -5.18 7.98 11.25
CA ILE A 450 -4.46 9.19 11.70
C ILE A 450 -5.45 10.35 11.89
N VAL A 451 -6.34 10.57 10.92
CA VAL A 451 -7.34 11.64 10.96
C VAL A 451 -8.35 11.42 12.09
N LYS A 452 -8.85 10.18 12.26
CA LYS A 452 -9.80 9.85 13.35
C LYS A 452 -9.17 10.03 14.73
N ARG A 453 -7.90 9.62 14.87
CA ARG A 453 -7.15 9.80 16.11
C ARG A 453 -6.97 11.27 16.44
N ALA A 454 -6.60 12.09 15.47
CA ALA A 454 -6.46 13.54 15.62
C ALA A 454 -7.79 14.23 15.99
N ALA A 455 -8.92 13.76 15.45
CA ALA A 455 -10.23 14.34 15.72
C ALA A 455 -10.83 13.94 17.07
N THR A 456 -10.56 12.72 17.55
CA THR A 456 -11.26 12.17 18.74
C THR A 456 -10.37 11.97 19.95
N ALA A 457 -9.03 12.00 19.79
CA ALA A 457 -8.04 11.58 20.78
C ALA A 457 -8.25 10.16 21.36
N ASN A 458 -9.18 9.38 20.81
CA ASN A 458 -9.58 8.06 21.30
C ASN A 458 -9.07 6.96 20.37
N SER A 459 -8.78 5.80 20.96
CA SER A 459 -8.48 4.59 20.19
C SER A 459 -9.77 3.82 19.99
N PRO A 460 -9.94 3.12 18.87
CA PRO A 460 -11.06 2.21 18.70
C PRO A 460 -11.04 1.10 19.75
N ASP A 461 -12.19 0.44 19.95
CA ASP A 461 -12.35 -0.71 20.83
C ASP A 461 -11.80 -2.03 20.24
N TRP A 462 -11.35 -1.98 18.98
CA TRP A 462 -10.69 -3.06 18.24
C TRP A 462 -9.19 -2.78 18.04
N ILE A 463 -8.42 -3.84 17.75
CA ILE A 463 -6.97 -3.74 17.50
C ILE A 463 -6.62 -3.87 16.05
N THR A 464 -7.24 -4.77 15.28
CA THR A 464 -6.94 -4.92 13.85
C THR A 464 -8.22 -4.84 13.02
N ALA A 465 -8.21 -4.10 11.91
CA ALA A 465 -9.21 -4.18 10.86
C ALA A 465 -8.56 -4.78 9.60
N LYS A 466 -9.15 -5.82 9.01
CA LYS A 466 -8.54 -6.59 7.91
C LYS A 466 -9.44 -6.73 6.70
N LEU A 467 -8.89 -6.57 5.50
CA LEU A 467 -9.63 -6.67 4.24
C LEU A 467 -8.87 -7.57 3.26
N ASN A 468 -9.63 -8.32 2.47
CA ASN A 468 -9.11 -9.04 1.32
C ASN A 468 -9.79 -8.53 0.05
N LEU A 469 -9.13 -7.63 -0.68
CA LEU A 469 -9.68 -7.06 -1.92
C LEU A 469 -9.69 -8.06 -3.10
N LEU A 470 -9.05 -9.23 -2.96
CA LEU A 470 -9.12 -10.33 -3.93
C LEU A 470 -10.30 -11.26 -3.67
N ARG A 471 -11.13 -10.95 -2.67
CA ARG A 471 -12.43 -11.60 -2.40
C ARG A 471 -13.53 -10.55 -2.38
N LYS A 472 -14.78 -11.03 -2.39
CA LYS A 472 -15.94 -10.16 -2.15
C LYS A 472 -15.78 -9.41 -0.84
N MET A 473 -16.30 -8.18 -0.82
CA MET A 473 -16.39 -7.42 0.41
C MET A 473 -17.13 -8.25 1.46
N PRO A 474 -16.53 -8.42 2.65
CA PRO A 474 -17.07 -9.30 3.67
C PRO A 474 -18.41 -8.76 4.17
N SER A 475 -19.33 -9.67 4.46
CA SER A 475 -20.60 -9.38 5.13
C SER A 475 -20.51 -9.49 6.65
N GLY A 476 -19.41 -10.03 7.19
CA GLY A 476 -19.17 -10.26 8.61
C GLY A 476 -18.00 -9.44 9.15
N LEU A 477 -17.95 -9.28 10.48
CA LEU A 477 -17.01 -8.40 11.18
C LEU A 477 -15.57 -8.57 10.69
N ILE A 478 -14.93 -7.44 10.36
CA ILE A 478 -13.52 -7.42 9.93
C ILE A 478 -12.57 -6.84 10.96
N THR A 479 -13.11 -6.39 12.09
CA THR A 479 -12.35 -5.90 13.22
C THR A 479 -12.15 -7.01 14.26
N GLU A 480 -10.96 -7.09 14.84
CA GLU A 480 -10.62 -8.06 15.87
C GLU A 480 -10.05 -7.34 17.09
N ARG A 481 -10.46 -7.81 18.27
CA ARG A 481 -9.79 -7.50 19.54
C ARG A 481 -8.66 -8.50 19.74
N ARG A 482 -7.46 -8.00 20.03
CA ARG A 482 -6.29 -8.85 20.34
C ARG A 482 -5.72 -8.49 21.70
N LYS A 483 -5.71 -9.48 22.60
CA LYS A 483 -5.06 -9.35 23.90
C LYS A 483 -3.54 -9.51 23.75
N LYS A 484 -2.80 -9.05 24.77
CA LYS A 484 -1.36 -9.30 24.91
C LYS A 484 -1.02 -10.80 24.83
N ASP A 485 0.25 -11.10 24.57
CA ASP A 485 0.74 -12.48 24.50
C ASP A 485 0.48 -13.23 25.80
N HIS A 486 -0.23 -14.36 25.69
CA HIS A 486 -0.65 -15.16 26.84
C HIS A 486 0.52 -15.79 27.59
N LEU A 487 1.66 -16.01 26.92
CA LEU A 487 2.88 -16.54 27.52
C LEU A 487 3.79 -15.46 28.12
N ALA A 488 3.34 -14.19 28.10
CA ALA A 488 4.08 -13.05 28.61
C ALA A 488 5.49 -12.89 28.02
N ARG A 489 5.69 -13.29 26.76
CA ARG A 489 6.99 -13.19 26.06
C ARG A 489 7.24 -11.82 25.45
N CYS A 490 6.22 -10.97 25.40
CA CYS A 490 6.31 -9.67 24.73
C CYS A 490 6.91 -8.61 25.65
N ILE A 491 7.68 -7.68 25.06
CA ILE A 491 8.25 -6.52 25.77
C ILE A 491 7.20 -5.67 26.51
N CYS A 492 5.93 -5.67 26.11
CA CYS A 492 4.87 -4.95 26.83
C CYS A 492 4.36 -5.64 28.11
N GLN A 493 4.97 -6.77 28.48
CA GLN A 493 4.72 -7.54 29.70
C GLN A 493 6.02 -7.77 30.49
N ASP A 494 7.15 -7.33 29.95
CA ASP A 494 8.46 -7.37 30.60
C ASP A 494 8.59 -6.21 31.61
N SER A 495 9.11 -6.50 32.81
CA SER A 495 9.20 -5.52 33.90
C SER A 495 10.09 -4.33 33.56
N ASP A 496 11.22 -4.59 32.92
CA ASP A 496 12.27 -3.61 32.66
C ASP A 496 11.78 -2.63 31.60
N TYR A 497 11.18 -3.15 30.52
CA TYR A 497 10.55 -2.30 29.50
C TYR A 497 9.38 -1.48 30.05
N MET A 498 8.59 -2.05 30.97
CA MET A 498 7.47 -1.33 31.61
C MET A 498 7.96 -0.20 32.54
N GLU A 499 9.09 -0.39 33.24
CA GLU A 499 9.73 0.66 34.02
C GLU A 499 10.26 1.78 33.12
N VAL A 500 11.04 1.44 32.07
CA VAL A 500 11.55 2.43 31.10
C VAL A 500 10.42 3.20 30.43
N TYR A 501 9.30 2.53 30.09
CA TYR A 501 8.12 3.21 29.53
C TYR A 501 7.53 4.21 30.53
N ARG A 502 7.40 3.85 31.81
CA ARG A 502 6.89 4.77 32.84
C ARG A 502 7.84 5.95 32.99
N GLU A 503 9.15 5.73 33.13
CA GLU A 503 10.14 6.81 33.24
C GLU A 503 10.08 7.81 32.07
N LYS A 504 9.95 7.28 30.84
CA LYS A 504 9.83 8.08 29.61
C LYS A 504 8.64 9.06 29.66
N TYR A 505 7.55 8.69 30.34
CA TYR A 505 6.30 9.45 30.33
C TYR A 505 5.87 10.06 31.68
N THR A 506 6.47 9.65 32.80
CA THR A 506 6.28 10.23 34.13
C THR A 506 7.06 11.53 34.32
N SER A 507 8.26 11.64 33.72
CA SER A 507 9.13 12.82 33.81
C SER A 507 8.66 14.04 32.99
N ARG A 508 7.58 13.91 32.21
CA ARG A 508 7.04 14.95 31.31
C ARG A 508 5.59 15.36 31.60
N GLY A 509 5.03 14.99 32.76
CA GLY A 509 3.62 15.22 33.08
C GLY A 509 3.30 16.61 33.65
N GLY A 510 2.34 17.30 33.04
CA GLY A 510 1.49 18.29 33.70
C GLY A 510 0.16 18.48 32.94
N PRO A 511 -0.97 18.74 33.62
CA PRO A 511 -1.44 18.15 34.87
C PRO A 511 -2.35 16.92 34.62
N ALA A 512 -2.40 16.05 35.63
CA ALA A 512 -3.35 14.95 35.70
C ALA A 512 -4.80 15.48 35.71
N SER A 513 -5.66 14.91 34.88
CA SER A 513 -7.11 14.98 35.10
C SER A 513 -7.41 14.29 36.43
N GLN A 514 -7.60 15.09 37.48
CA GLN A 514 -8.15 14.64 38.75
C GLN A 514 -9.56 14.12 38.53
N GLY A 515 -9.82 12.94 39.08
CA GLY A 515 -11.10 12.27 39.00
C GLY A 515 -12.17 12.93 39.86
N SER A 516 -13.39 12.82 39.36
CA SER A 516 -14.62 12.51 40.10
C SER A 516 -15.63 12.00 39.09
#